data_AF-A0A376ZHS6-F1
#
_entry.id   AF-A0A376ZHS6-F1
#
_cell.length_a   1.000
_cell.length_b   1.000
_cell.length_c   1.000
_cell.angle_alpha   90.00
_cell.angle_beta   90.00
_cell.angle_gamma   90.00
#
_symmetry.space_group_name_H-M   'P 1'
#
loop_
_entity.id
_entity.type
_entity.pdbx_description
1 polymer ?
#
loop_
_entity_poly.entity_id
_entity_poly.type
_entity_poly.pdbx_seq_one_letter_code
_entity_poly.pdbx_strand_id
1 'polypeptide(L)'
;MIFTLRPYQQEAVDATLNHFRRHKTPAVIVLPTGAGKSLVIAELARLARGRVLVLAHVKELVAQNHAKYQALGLEADIFAAGLKRKESHGKVVFGSVQSVARNLDAFQGEFSLLIVDECHRIGDDEESQYQQILTHLTKVNPHLRLLGLTATPFRLGKGWIYQFHYHGMVRGDEKALFRDCIYELPLRYMIKHGYLTPPERLDMQ
;
A
#
# COMPACT_ATOMS: atom_id res chain seq x y z
N MET A 1 -10.91 21.27 3.63
CA MET A 1 -11.59 20.88 2.38
C MET A 1 -11.37 19.40 2.18
N ILE A 2 -12.44 18.62 2.04
CA ILE A 2 -12.35 17.20 1.68
C ILE A 2 -11.84 17.13 0.24
N PHE A 3 -10.73 16.43 -0.01
CA PHE A 3 -10.21 16.25 -1.36
C PHE A 3 -11.14 15.33 -2.15
N THR A 4 -11.59 15.77 -3.33
CA THR A 4 -12.29 14.91 -4.28
C THR A 4 -11.26 14.08 -5.04
N LEU A 5 -11.41 12.75 -5.02
CA LEU A 5 -10.56 11.86 -5.80
C LEU A 5 -10.74 12.11 -7.30
N ARG A 6 -9.64 12.03 -8.04
CA ARG A 6 -9.68 11.97 -9.50
C ARG A 6 -10.28 10.63 -9.96
N PRO A 7 -10.84 10.55 -11.18
CA PRO A 7 -11.47 9.32 -11.67
C PRO A 7 -10.61 8.06 -11.51
N TYR A 8 -9.35 8.10 -11.92
CA TYR A 8 -8.42 6.95 -11.80
C TYR A 8 -8.10 6.58 -10.34
N GLN A 9 -8.17 7.53 -9.40
CA GLN A 9 -7.98 7.25 -7.98
C GLN A 9 -9.21 6.53 -7.42
N GLN A 10 -10.40 6.97 -7.81
CA GLN A 10 -11.65 6.31 -7.45
C GLN A 10 -11.73 4.90 -8.04
N GLU A 11 -11.34 4.71 -9.30
CA GLU A 11 -11.25 3.39 -9.93
C GLU A 11 -10.34 2.43 -9.15
N ALA A 12 -9.18 2.90 -8.68
CA ALA A 12 -8.29 2.11 -7.84
C ALA A 12 -8.93 1.72 -6.50
N VAL A 13 -9.67 2.65 -5.87
CA VAL A 13 -10.44 2.39 -4.64
C VAL A 13 -11.52 1.34 -4.91
N ASP A 14 -12.29 1.50 -5.98
CA ASP A 14 -13.38 0.61 -6.35
C ASP A 14 -12.88 -0.79 -6.69
N ALA A 15 -11.76 -0.90 -7.42
CA ALA A 15 -11.11 -2.17 -7.70
C ALA A 15 -10.74 -2.91 -6.41
N THR A 16 -10.20 -2.20 -5.42
CA THR A 16 -9.86 -2.76 -4.10
C THR A 16 -11.08 -3.26 -3.36
N LEU A 17 -12.15 -2.46 -3.31
CA LEU A 17 -13.40 -2.85 -2.66
C LEU A 17 -14.02 -4.06 -3.34
N ASN A 18 -14.05 -4.08 -4.66
CA ASN A 18 -14.61 -5.18 -5.45
C ASN A 18 -13.81 -6.48 -5.25
N HIS A 19 -12.48 -6.39 -5.27
CA HIS A 19 -11.61 -7.54 -5.02
C HIS A 19 -11.86 -8.12 -3.62
N PHE A 20 -11.73 -7.30 -2.57
CA PHE A 20 -11.83 -7.79 -1.20
C PHE A 20 -13.25 -8.11 -0.74
N ARG A 21 -14.29 -7.73 -1.48
CA ARG A 21 -15.65 -8.25 -1.26
C ARG A 21 -15.81 -9.69 -1.74
N ARG A 22 -15.03 -10.13 -2.72
CA ARG A 22 -15.15 -11.44 -3.38
C ARG A 22 -14.03 -12.41 -3.02
N HIS A 23 -12.84 -11.88 -2.76
CA HIS A 23 -11.61 -12.63 -2.55
C HIS A 23 -10.89 -12.15 -1.28
N LYS A 24 -10.08 -13.03 -0.71
CA LYS A 24 -9.19 -12.70 0.42
C LYS A 24 -7.70 -12.72 0.01
N THR A 25 -7.41 -13.01 -1.26
CA THR A 25 -6.04 -13.15 -1.75
C THR A 25 -5.32 -11.80 -1.76
N PRO A 26 -4.01 -11.77 -1.44
CA PRO A 26 -3.21 -10.55 -1.51
C PRO A 26 -3.29 -9.91 -2.90
N ALA A 27 -3.45 -8.59 -2.93
CA ALA A 27 -3.60 -7.82 -4.15
C ALA A 27 -2.67 -6.61 -4.19
N VAL A 28 -2.34 -6.16 -5.40
CA VAL A 28 -1.53 -4.96 -5.63
C VAL A 28 -2.24 -3.98 -6.56
N ILE A 29 -2.09 -2.69 -6.26
CA ILE A 29 -2.41 -1.58 -7.15
C ILE A 29 -1.11 -0.95 -7.64
N VAL A 30 -1.05 -0.68 -8.94
CA VAL A 30 0.07 -0.01 -9.58
C VAL A 30 -0.34 1.40 -9.99
N LEU A 31 0.25 2.39 -9.33
CA LEU A 31 0.03 3.80 -9.60
C LEU A 31 1.38 4.53 -9.71
N PRO A 32 1.64 5.26 -10.80
CA PRO A 32 2.92 5.91 -11.02
C PRO A 32 3.15 7.02 -9.97
N THR A 33 4.41 7.37 -9.76
CA THR A 33 4.77 8.52 -8.92
C THR A 33 4.05 9.78 -9.41
N GLY A 34 3.54 10.58 -8.46
CA GLY A 34 2.73 11.76 -8.78
C GLY A 34 1.24 11.46 -9.05
N ALA A 35 0.81 10.20 -9.17
CA ALA A 35 -0.61 9.87 -9.31
C ALA A 35 -1.43 10.09 -8.02
N GLY A 36 -0.78 10.26 -6.87
CA GLY A 36 -1.45 10.46 -5.59
C GLY A 36 -1.81 9.17 -4.86
N LYS A 37 -0.91 8.17 -4.83
CA LYS A 37 -1.05 6.92 -4.06
C LYS A 37 -1.53 7.16 -2.62
N SER A 38 -0.97 8.18 -1.95
CA SER A 38 -1.34 8.52 -0.56
C SER A 38 -2.80 8.95 -0.38
N LEU A 39 -3.45 9.51 -1.41
CA LEU A 39 -4.88 9.82 -1.38
C LEU A 39 -5.73 8.54 -1.48
N VAL A 40 -5.31 7.58 -2.32
CA VAL A 40 -5.95 6.27 -2.43
C VAL A 40 -5.83 5.48 -1.12
N ILE A 41 -4.64 5.49 -0.50
CA ILE A 41 -4.42 4.88 0.82
C ILE A 41 -5.34 5.49 1.88
N ALA A 42 -5.40 6.82 1.93
CA ALA A 42 -6.24 7.53 2.90
C ALA A 42 -7.73 7.19 2.74
N GLU A 43 -8.22 7.14 1.51
CA GLU A 43 -9.61 6.79 1.23
C GLU A 43 -9.94 5.34 1.57
N LEU A 44 -9.05 4.40 1.23
CA LEU A 44 -9.21 2.98 1.59
C LEU A 44 -9.22 2.79 3.11
N ALA A 45 -8.32 3.47 3.83
CA ALA A 45 -8.28 3.44 5.28
C ALA A 45 -9.56 4.04 5.91
N ARG A 46 -10.16 5.06 5.27
CA ARG A 46 -11.42 5.67 5.71
C ARG A 46 -12.60 4.71 5.53
N LEU A 47 -12.69 4.08 4.36
CA LEU A 47 -13.78 3.18 3.97
C LEU A 47 -13.72 1.81 4.66
N ALA A 48 -12.55 1.39 5.14
CA ALA A 48 -12.40 0.15 5.88
C ALA A 48 -13.32 0.11 7.12
N ARG A 49 -13.99 -1.03 7.31
CA ARG A 49 -14.89 -1.25 8.45
C ARG A 49 -14.13 -1.61 9.72
N GLY A 50 -13.10 -2.45 9.60
CA GLY A 50 -12.23 -2.83 10.71
C GLY A 50 -11.00 -1.92 10.84
N ARG A 51 -10.07 -2.32 11.70
CA ARG A 51 -8.81 -1.60 11.89
C ARG A 51 -7.89 -1.78 10.68
N VAL A 52 -7.10 -0.74 10.39
CA VAL A 52 -6.17 -0.68 9.26
C VAL A 52 -4.78 -0.33 9.76
N LEU A 53 -3.80 -1.11 9.32
CA LEU A 53 -2.38 -0.77 9.45
C LEU A 53 -1.85 -0.37 8.09
N VAL A 54 -1.28 0.82 8.00
CA VAL A 54 -0.58 1.30 6.81
C VAL A 54 0.92 1.31 7.10
N LEU A 55 1.68 0.52 6.35
CA LEU A 55 3.13 0.45 6.47
C LEU A 55 3.80 1.27 5.37
N ALA A 56 4.82 2.04 5.77
CA ALA A 56 5.77 2.66 4.84
C ALA A 56 7.21 2.44 5.34
N HIS A 57 8.16 2.48 4.40
CA HIS A 57 9.54 2.11 4.72
C HIS A 57 10.32 3.20 5.48
N VAL A 58 10.05 4.48 5.20
CA VAL A 58 10.73 5.62 5.81
C VAL A 58 9.75 6.53 6.56
N LYS A 59 10.23 7.22 7.59
CA LYS A 59 9.39 8.04 8.48
C LYS A 59 8.68 9.20 7.76
N GLU A 60 9.30 9.72 6.71
CA GLU A 60 8.78 10.81 5.89
C GLU A 60 7.51 10.36 5.15
N LEU A 61 7.52 9.14 4.60
CA LEU A 61 6.34 8.55 3.96
C LEU A 61 5.23 8.24 4.97
N VAL A 62 5.59 7.78 6.18
CA VAL A 62 4.62 7.61 7.28
C VAL A 62 3.93 8.93 7.60
N ALA A 63 4.69 10.00 7.80
CA ALA A 63 4.16 11.34 8.08
C ALA A 63 3.30 11.87 6.92
N GLN A 64 3.73 11.68 5.67
CA GLN A 64 2.99 12.11 4.49
C GLN A 64 1.65 11.38 4.35
N ASN A 65 1.63 10.06 4.52
CA ASN A 65 0.42 9.25 4.44
C ASN A 65 -0.56 9.60 5.57
N HIS A 66 -0.05 9.77 6.80
CA HIS A 66 -0.84 10.22 7.94
C HIS A 66 -1.46 11.61 7.70
N ALA A 67 -0.68 12.58 7.21
CA ALA A 67 -1.18 13.92 6.90
C ALA A 67 -2.26 13.93 5.82
N LYS A 68 -2.17 13.05 4.80
CA LYS A 68 -3.24 12.91 3.79
C LYS A 68 -4.53 12.38 4.39
N TYR A 69 -4.43 11.45 5.33
CA TYR A 69 -5.60 10.93 6.04
C TYR A 69 -6.23 11.99 6.96
N GLN A 70 -5.41 12.71 7.74
CA GLN A 70 -5.90 13.79 8.61
C GLN A 70 -6.59 14.92 7.83
N ALA A 71 -6.14 15.20 6.61
CA ALA A 71 -6.79 16.21 5.78
C ALA A 71 -8.23 15.85 5.37
N LEU A 72 -8.66 14.61 5.56
CA LEU A 72 -10.06 14.18 5.43
C LEU A 72 -10.90 14.51 6.68
N GLY A 73 -10.32 15.13 7.72
CA GLY A 73 -10.96 15.41 9.00
C GLY A 73 -11.04 14.20 9.93
N LEU A 74 -10.07 13.27 9.82
CA LEU A 74 -10.05 12.00 10.54
C LEU A 74 -8.81 11.89 11.40
N GLU A 75 -8.92 11.20 12.53
CA GLU A 75 -7.78 10.94 13.41
C GLU A 75 -7.17 9.56 13.16
N ALA A 76 -5.85 9.48 13.23
CA ALA A 76 -5.10 8.24 13.10
C ALA A 76 -3.84 8.27 13.97
N ASP A 77 -3.43 7.09 14.41
CA ASP A 77 -2.25 6.86 15.21
C ASP A 77 -0.99 6.81 14.34
N ILE A 78 0.16 7.16 14.93
CA ILE A 78 1.47 6.93 14.32
C ILE A 78 2.30 5.98 15.17
N PHE A 79 2.87 4.96 14.51
CA PHE A 79 3.83 4.04 15.10
C PHE A 79 5.18 4.09 14.35
N ALA A 80 5.97 5.12 14.65
CA ALA A 80 7.27 5.33 14.04
C ALA A 80 8.24 5.99 15.02
N ALA A 81 9.29 5.26 15.41
CA ALA A 81 10.34 5.76 16.30
C ALA A 81 11.02 7.01 15.74
N GLY A 82 11.21 7.08 14.42
CA GLY A 82 11.77 8.26 13.74
C GLY A 82 10.92 9.53 13.84
N LEU A 83 9.63 9.39 14.17
CA LEU A 83 8.70 10.49 14.46
C LEU A 83 8.44 10.66 15.96
N LYS A 84 9.14 9.90 16.82
CA LYS A 84 8.95 9.86 18.28
C LYS A 84 7.51 9.56 18.71
N ARG A 85 6.77 8.78 17.92
CA ARG A 85 5.39 8.36 18.19
C ARG A 85 5.27 6.84 18.22
N LYS A 86 4.50 6.33 19.17
CA LYS A 86 4.27 4.90 19.42
C LYS A 86 2.81 4.65 19.82
N GLU A 87 1.87 5.15 19.02
CA GLU A 87 0.45 4.85 19.23
C GLU A 87 0.00 3.75 18.26
N SER A 88 -0.76 2.77 18.75
CA SER A 88 -1.24 1.63 17.97
C SER A 88 -2.64 1.17 18.36
N HIS A 89 -3.45 2.03 18.97
CA HIS A 89 -4.79 1.69 19.48
C HIS A 89 -5.91 2.13 18.54
N GLY A 90 -5.70 3.19 17.77
CA GLY A 90 -6.68 3.78 16.87
C GLY A 90 -7.18 2.82 15.78
N LYS A 91 -8.27 3.24 15.13
CA LYS A 91 -8.84 2.53 13.97
C LYS A 91 -7.83 2.42 12.83
N VAL A 92 -7.09 3.49 12.57
CA VAL A 92 -6.06 3.54 11.53
C VAL A 92 -4.72 3.85 12.20
N VAL A 93 -3.71 3.06 11.88
CA VAL A 93 -2.34 3.22 12.38
C VAL A 93 -1.41 3.36 11.18
N PHE A 94 -0.63 4.43 11.14
CA PHE A 94 0.45 4.62 10.16
C PHE A 94 1.78 4.25 10.81
N GLY A 95 2.39 3.17 10.33
CA GLY A 95 3.58 2.58 10.93
C GLY A 95 4.78 2.57 9.99
N SER A 96 5.97 2.77 10.55
CA SER A 96 7.20 2.42 9.83
C SER A 96 7.50 0.93 10.00
N VAL A 97 7.90 0.26 8.93
CA VAL A 97 8.18 -1.20 8.93
C VAL A 97 9.14 -1.59 10.06
N GLN A 98 10.26 -0.88 10.20
CA GLN A 98 11.26 -1.14 11.25
C GLN A 98 10.69 -0.98 12.66
N SER A 99 9.85 0.02 12.91
CA SER A 99 9.30 0.25 14.25
C SER A 99 8.27 -0.81 14.60
N VAL A 100 7.39 -1.17 13.66
CA VAL A 100 6.36 -2.19 13.89
C VAL A 100 7.00 -3.56 14.12
N ALA A 101 7.94 -3.98 13.26
CA ALA A 101 8.61 -5.28 13.38
C ALA A 101 9.37 -5.46 14.71
N ARG A 102 9.93 -4.37 15.28
CA ARG A 102 10.63 -4.41 16.58
C ARG A 102 9.71 -4.36 17.79
N ASN A 103 8.41 -4.14 17.62
CA ASN A 103 7.45 -3.93 18.71
C ASN A 103 6.14 -4.68 18.44
N LEU A 104 6.20 -5.92 17.95
CA LEU A 104 5.02 -6.73 17.58
C LEU A 104 4.03 -6.92 18.74
N ASP A 105 4.51 -6.87 19.98
CA ASP A 105 3.66 -6.92 21.19
C ASP A 105 2.67 -5.75 21.30
N ALA A 106 2.93 -4.63 20.63
CA ALA A 106 1.99 -3.51 20.55
C ALA A 106 0.88 -3.73 19.50
N PHE A 107 0.94 -4.84 18.74
CA PHE A 107 0.06 -5.17 17.61
C PHE A 107 -0.70 -6.48 17.85
N GLN A 108 -1.19 -6.70 19.08
CA GLN A 108 -2.00 -7.86 19.44
C GLN A 108 -3.49 -7.68 19.09
N GLY A 109 -3.92 -6.44 18.80
CA GLY A 109 -5.29 -6.16 18.36
C GLY A 109 -5.50 -6.49 16.89
N GLU A 110 -6.70 -6.96 16.54
CA GLU A 110 -7.01 -7.40 15.18
C GLU A 110 -7.00 -6.25 14.16
N PHE A 111 -6.15 -6.38 13.15
CA PHE A 111 -6.22 -5.59 11.93
C PHE A 111 -6.95 -6.37 10.84
N SER A 112 -7.91 -5.73 10.17
CA SER A 112 -8.66 -6.33 9.07
C SER A 112 -7.99 -6.14 7.71
N LEU A 113 -7.18 -5.09 7.60
CA LEU A 113 -6.49 -4.69 6.38
C LEU A 113 -5.08 -4.20 6.73
N LEU A 114 -4.09 -4.77 6.06
CA LEU A 114 -2.73 -4.28 5.99
C LEU A 114 -2.50 -3.66 4.61
N ILE A 115 -2.14 -2.38 4.58
CA ILE A 115 -1.73 -1.66 3.38
C ILE A 115 -0.22 -1.46 3.44
N VAL A 116 0.50 -1.83 2.39
CA VAL A 116 1.95 -1.60 2.28
C VAL A 116 2.21 -0.63 1.13
N ASP A 117 2.73 0.55 1.46
CA ASP A 117 3.24 1.51 0.48
C ASP A 117 4.66 1.12 0.04
N GLU A 118 4.96 1.35 -1.23
CA GLU A 118 6.15 0.81 -1.91
C GLU A 118 6.35 -0.70 -1.69
N CYS A 119 5.26 -1.46 -1.89
CA CYS A 119 5.22 -2.91 -1.63
C CYS A 119 6.20 -3.74 -2.48
N HIS A 120 6.80 -3.15 -3.52
CA HIS A 120 7.90 -3.75 -4.26
C HIS A 120 9.13 -4.02 -3.40
N ARG A 121 9.25 -3.37 -2.23
CA ARG A 121 10.33 -3.58 -1.24
C ARG A 121 10.16 -4.82 -0.38
N ILE A 122 8.98 -5.46 -0.38
CA ILE A 122 8.78 -6.69 0.40
C ILE A 122 9.67 -7.77 -0.21
N GLY A 123 10.68 -8.25 0.50
CA GLY A 123 11.53 -9.33 0.02
C GLY A 123 10.87 -10.70 0.15
N ASP A 124 11.48 -11.70 -0.46
CA ASP A 124 11.06 -13.10 -0.31
C ASP A 124 11.83 -13.80 0.83
N ASP A 125 12.70 -13.05 1.52
CA ASP A 125 13.37 -13.49 2.73
C ASP A 125 12.36 -13.63 3.87
N GLU A 126 12.18 -14.87 4.34
CA GLU A 126 11.27 -15.26 5.41
C GLU A 126 11.64 -14.60 6.75
N GLU A 127 12.90 -14.22 6.94
CA GLU A 127 13.37 -13.53 8.14
C GLU A 127 13.22 -12.00 8.04
N SER A 128 12.76 -11.49 6.89
CA SER A 128 12.61 -10.05 6.69
C SER A 128 11.55 -9.44 7.61
N GLN A 129 11.72 -8.16 7.93
CA GLN A 129 10.80 -7.42 8.80
C GLN A 129 9.36 -7.42 8.28
N TYR A 130 9.15 -7.43 6.96
CA TYR A 130 7.82 -7.55 6.39
C TYR A 130 7.20 -8.92 6.68
N GLN A 131 7.95 -10.01 6.53
CA GLN A 131 7.47 -11.36 6.81
C GLN A 131 7.19 -11.58 8.29
N GLN A 132 8.00 -11.00 9.18
CA GLN A 132 7.74 -10.98 10.63
C GLN A 132 6.38 -10.33 10.95
N ILE A 133 6.11 -9.14 10.38
CA ILE A 133 4.85 -8.42 10.57
C ILE A 133 3.68 -9.22 9.97
N LEU A 134 3.81 -9.72 8.74
CA LEU A 134 2.76 -10.48 8.06
C LEU A 134 2.39 -11.74 8.83
N THR A 135 3.39 -12.52 9.26
CA THR A 135 3.22 -13.72 10.07
C THR A 135 2.50 -13.41 11.37
N HIS A 136 2.97 -12.38 12.10
CA HIS A 136 2.36 -11.96 13.36
C HIS A 136 0.90 -11.54 13.18
N LEU A 137 0.60 -10.63 12.25
CA LEU A 137 -0.76 -10.13 12.04
C LEU A 137 -1.70 -11.20 11.51
N THR A 138 -1.21 -12.13 10.68
CA THR A 138 -2.01 -13.27 10.20
C THR A 138 -2.32 -14.25 11.33
N LYS A 139 -1.40 -14.44 12.27
CA LYS A 139 -1.63 -15.25 13.47
C LYS A 139 -2.71 -14.62 14.36
N VAL A 140 -2.68 -13.29 14.53
CA VAL A 140 -3.71 -12.54 15.27
C VAL A 140 -5.06 -12.59 14.56
N ASN A 141 -5.07 -12.41 13.24
CA ASN A 141 -6.27 -12.46 12.41
C ASN A 141 -6.04 -13.25 11.11
N PRO A 142 -6.47 -14.53 11.04
CA PRO A 142 -6.38 -15.35 9.82
C PRO A 142 -7.19 -14.83 8.62
N HIS A 143 -8.00 -13.79 8.81
CA HIS A 143 -8.76 -13.12 7.76
C HIS A 143 -8.17 -11.76 7.34
N LEU A 144 -6.95 -11.46 7.77
CA LEU A 144 -6.20 -10.27 7.35
C LEU A 144 -6.15 -10.19 5.83
N ARG A 145 -6.48 -9.00 5.30
CA ARG A 145 -6.32 -8.69 3.88
C ARG A 145 -5.03 -7.91 3.67
N LEU A 146 -4.23 -8.33 2.69
CA LEU A 146 -3.00 -7.64 2.31
C LEU A 146 -3.18 -6.89 1.00
N LEU A 147 -2.96 -5.58 1.02
CA LEU A 147 -2.93 -4.71 -0.15
C LEU A 147 -1.57 -4.06 -0.30
N GLY A 148 -0.96 -4.19 -1.48
CA GLY A 148 0.23 -3.45 -1.86
C GLY A 148 -0.10 -2.26 -2.75
N LEU A 149 0.63 -1.16 -2.58
CA LEU A 149 0.68 -0.07 -3.56
C LEU A 149 2.13 0.16 -3.99
N THR A 150 2.35 0.32 -5.29
CA THR A 150 3.69 0.60 -5.84
C THR A 150 3.59 1.37 -7.16
N ALA A 151 4.65 2.08 -7.52
CA ALA A 151 4.81 2.60 -8.89
C ALA A 151 5.46 1.58 -9.82
N THR A 152 6.23 0.64 -9.25
CA THR A 152 7.05 -0.32 -9.99
C THR A 152 6.77 -1.72 -9.46
N PRO A 153 5.91 -2.51 -10.13
CA PRO A 153 5.56 -3.86 -9.70
C PRO A 153 6.60 -4.91 -10.15
N PHE A 154 7.86 -4.51 -10.30
CA PHE A 154 8.96 -5.33 -10.76
C PHE A 154 10.19 -5.07 -9.91
N ARG A 155 10.89 -6.14 -9.54
CA ARG A 155 12.17 -6.10 -8.82
C ARG A 155 13.27 -6.58 -9.74
N LEU A 156 14.34 -5.79 -9.89
CA LEU A 156 15.51 -6.16 -10.67
C LEU A 156 16.10 -7.47 -10.13
N GLY A 157 16.35 -8.44 -11.02
CA GLY A 157 16.88 -9.77 -10.67
C GLY A 157 15.85 -10.77 -10.10
N LYS A 158 14.62 -10.34 -9.79
CA LYS A 158 13.56 -11.20 -9.23
C LYS A 158 12.35 -11.34 -10.14
N GLY A 159 11.97 -10.28 -10.86
CA GLY A 159 10.80 -10.30 -11.73
C GLY A 159 9.60 -9.55 -11.15
N TRP A 160 8.40 -9.93 -11.61
CA TRP A 160 7.13 -9.34 -11.19
C TRP A 160 6.78 -9.73 -9.76
N ILE A 161 6.20 -8.79 -9.00
CA ILE A 161 5.76 -9.04 -7.62
C ILE A 161 4.35 -9.63 -7.53
N TYR A 162 3.69 -9.82 -8.68
CA TYR A 162 2.34 -10.37 -8.77
C TYR A 162 2.18 -11.43 -9.86
N GLN A 163 1.23 -12.34 -9.70
CA GLN A 163 1.01 -13.45 -10.64
C GLN A 163 0.05 -13.07 -11.78
N PHE A 164 -1.16 -12.60 -11.47
CA PHE A 164 -2.22 -12.34 -12.45
C PHE A 164 -2.50 -10.84 -12.59
N HIS A 165 -2.62 -10.37 -13.83
CA HIS A 165 -3.04 -9.01 -14.16
C HIS A 165 -4.55 -8.98 -14.44
N TYR A 166 -5.26 -7.92 -14.03
CA TYR A 166 -6.72 -7.78 -14.23
C TYR A 166 -7.19 -7.79 -15.70
N HIS A 167 -6.27 -7.63 -16.65
CA HIS A 167 -6.52 -7.84 -18.09
C HIS A 167 -6.31 -9.30 -18.56
N GLY A 168 -6.30 -10.27 -17.65
CA GLY A 168 -6.20 -11.70 -17.97
C GLY A 168 -4.80 -12.20 -18.32
N MET A 169 -3.76 -11.41 -18.00
CA MET A 169 -2.37 -11.80 -18.33
C MET A 169 -1.67 -12.42 -17.11
N VAL A 170 -0.88 -13.46 -17.34
CA VAL A 170 0.07 -13.97 -16.33
C VAL A 170 1.38 -13.20 -16.45
N ARG A 171 2.00 -12.83 -15.32
CA ARG A 171 3.21 -12.02 -15.25
C ARG A 171 4.30 -12.67 -14.41
N GLY A 172 4.08 -12.77 -13.10
CA GLY A 172 4.94 -13.49 -12.17
C GLY A 172 4.62 -14.98 -12.12
N ASP A 173 5.32 -15.69 -11.24
CA ASP A 173 5.09 -17.11 -10.96
C ASP A 173 4.16 -17.30 -9.74
N GLU A 174 3.95 -18.57 -9.38
CA GLU A 174 3.15 -18.98 -8.22
C GLU A 174 3.75 -18.58 -6.85
N LYS A 175 5.01 -18.15 -6.81
CA LYS A 175 5.69 -17.71 -5.59
C LYS A 175 5.50 -16.21 -5.34
N ALA A 176 4.90 -15.49 -6.27
CA ALA A 176 4.60 -14.07 -6.10
C ALA A 176 3.70 -13.83 -4.90
N LEU A 177 4.14 -12.97 -3.97
CA LEU A 177 3.39 -12.64 -2.75
C LEU A 177 1.99 -12.08 -3.06
N PHE A 178 1.89 -11.22 -4.08
CA PHE A 178 0.61 -10.70 -4.54
C PHE A 178 0.04 -11.62 -5.60
N ARG A 179 -1.16 -12.14 -5.39
CA ARG A 179 -1.79 -12.97 -6.41
C ARG A 179 -2.23 -12.12 -7.60
N ASP A 180 -2.89 -11.00 -7.32
CA ASP A 180 -3.63 -10.22 -8.32
C ASP A 180 -3.15 -8.76 -8.36
N CYS A 181 -2.73 -8.28 -9.54
CA CYS A 181 -2.70 -6.85 -9.86
C CYS A 181 -4.12 -6.44 -10.27
N ILE A 182 -4.81 -5.76 -9.35
CA ILE A 182 -6.25 -5.45 -9.46
C ILE A 182 -6.52 -4.12 -10.15
N TYR A 183 -5.50 -3.26 -10.26
CA TYR A 183 -5.55 -2.01 -11.00
C TYR A 183 -4.14 -1.56 -11.36
N GLU A 184 -3.95 -1.11 -12.60
CA GLU A 184 -2.70 -0.51 -13.06
C GLU A 184 -3.02 0.74 -13.89
N LEU A 185 -2.39 1.86 -13.51
CA LEU A 185 -2.47 3.12 -14.25
C LEU A 185 -1.17 3.35 -15.04
N PRO A 186 -1.20 3.28 -16.38
CA PRO A 186 0.01 3.53 -17.17
C PRO A 186 0.49 4.98 -17.03
N LEU A 187 1.80 5.21 -16.90
CA LEU A 187 2.38 6.57 -16.86
C LEU A 187 1.97 7.41 -18.08
N ARG A 188 1.90 6.79 -19.27
CA ARG A 188 1.42 7.44 -20.50
C ARG A 188 0.01 8.02 -20.39
N TYR A 189 -0.86 7.39 -19.59
CA TYR A 189 -2.22 7.89 -19.36
C TYR A 189 -2.16 9.23 -18.62
N MET A 190 -1.31 9.31 -17.60
CA MET A 190 -1.13 10.51 -16.78
C MET A 190 -0.62 11.70 -17.61
N ILE A 191 0.32 11.44 -18.52
CA ILE A 191 0.85 12.45 -19.43
C ILE A 191 -0.23 12.89 -20.44
N LYS A 192 -0.90 11.92 -21.09
CA LYS A 192 -1.93 12.19 -22.10
C LYS A 192 -3.09 13.04 -21.57
N HIS A 193 -3.45 12.88 -20.29
CA HIS A 193 -4.56 13.61 -19.66
C HIS A 193 -4.10 14.83 -18.85
N GLY A 194 -2.84 15.27 -19.01
CA GLY A 194 -2.35 16.50 -18.37
C GLY A 194 -2.18 16.42 -16.85
N TYR A 195 -2.17 15.22 -16.28
CA TYR A 195 -1.92 15.02 -14.84
C TYR A 195 -0.42 15.04 -14.49
N LEU A 196 0.44 14.70 -15.45
CA LEU A 196 1.90 14.77 -15.35
C LEU A 196 2.47 15.44 -16.60
N THR A 197 3.59 16.12 -16.42
CA THR A 197 4.36 16.71 -17.54
C THR A 197 5.13 15.61 -18.28
N PRO A 198 5.22 15.66 -19.62
CA PRO A 198 6.12 14.79 -20.37
C PRO A 198 7.57 14.94 -19.88
N PRO A 199 8.31 13.84 -19.68
CA PRO A 199 9.73 13.95 -19.36
C PRO A 199 10.53 14.37 -20.60
N GLU A 200 11.45 15.31 -20.44
CA GLU A 200 12.46 15.63 -21.44
C GLU A 200 13.74 14.86 -21.12
N ARG A 201 14.17 14.01 -22.04
CA ARG A 201 15.45 13.30 -21.92
C ARG A 201 16.55 14.19 -22.48
N LEU A 202 17.42 14.66 -21.60
CA LEU A 202 18.66 15.34 -21.98
C LEU A 202 19.79 14.31 -21.92
N ASP A 203 20.31 13.90 -23.08
CA ASP A 203 21.54 13.12 -23.11
C ASP A 203 22.70 14.08 -22.80
N MET A 204 23.40 13.86 -21.68
CA MET A 204 24.63 14.59 -21.40
C MET A 204 25.72 14.03 -22.31
N GLN A 205 26.21 14.88 -23.23
CA GLN A 205 27.40 14.60 -24.04
C GLN A 205 28.66 14.56 -23.17
#